data_AF-A0A0B0P624-F1
#
_entry.id   AF-A0A0B0P624-F1
#
_cell.length_a   1.000
_cell.length_b   1.000
_cell.length_c   1.000
_cell.angle_alpha   90.00
_cell.angle_beta   90.00
_cell.angle_gamma   90.00
#
_symmetry.space_group_name_H-M   'P 1'
#
loop_
_entity.id
_entity.type
_entity.pdbx_description
1 polymer ?
#
loop_
_entity_poly.entity_id
_entity_poly.type
_entity_poly.pdbx_seq_one_letter_code
_entity_poly.pdbx_strand_id
1 'polypeptide(L)'
;MTSEAGEIMEKLKEKKAEYEAITSTDSSVNLENIDNRIITEVLGPKRYGRQYMPSGSQAQAEVQRLRNQIAQMQASTVEQIAEVQKKYEELQQQLRAEAAEREAAAAAREAEAAAMAVEQSRKYDELQLQLQ
;
A
#
# COMPACT_ATOMS: atom_id res chain seq x y z
N MET A 1 14.99 35.74 -45.90
CA MET A 1 15.88 34.95 -45.01
C MET A 1 16.35 35.90 -43.92
N THR A 2 16.11 35.57 -42.66
CA THR A 2 16.48 36.43 -41.52
C THR A 2 17.99 36.46 -41.39
N SER A 3 18.60 37.65 -41.29
CA SER A 3 20.06 37.85 -41.26
C SER A 3 20.78 36.95 -40.24
N GLU A 4 20.07 36.59 -39.18
CA GLU A 4 20.50 35.69 -38.11
C GLU A 4 20.81 34.26 -38.56
N ALA A 5 20.05 33.69 -39.50
CA ALA A 5 20.32 32.34 -40.01
C ALA A 5 21.57 32.31 -40.90
N GLY A 6 21.82 33.39 -41.65
CA GLY A 6 23.05 33.55 -42.44
C GLY A 6 24.28 33.72 -41.56
N GLU A 7 24.17 34.52 -40.50
CA GLU A 7 25.28 34.72 -39.54
C GLU A 7 25.64 33.43 -38.78
N ILE A 8 24.63 32.62 -38.41
CA ILE A 8 24.86 31.31 -37.78
C ILE A 8 25.53 30.34 -38.75
N MET A 9 25.15 30.35 -40.03
CA MET A 9 25.75 29.49 -41.05
C MET A 9 27.23 29.82 -41.30
N GLU A 10 27.57 31.11 -41.36
CA GLU A 10 28.96 31.56 -41.45
C GLU A 10 29.77 31.15 -40.21
N LYS A 11 29.25 31.36 -39.01
CA LYS A 11 29.91 30.94 -37.75
C LYS A 11 30.16 29.44 -37.67
N LEU A 12 29.22 28.62 -38.13
CA LEU A 12 29.40 27.17 -38.20
C LEU A 12 30.52 26.79 -39.17
N LYS A 13 30.60 27.47 -40.32
CA LYS A 13 31.61 27.20 -41.36
C LYS A 13 33.01 27.60 -40.91
N GLU A 14 33.14 28.76 -40.26
CA GLU A 14 34.40 29.23 -39.68
C GLU A 14 34.90 28.29 -38.58
N LYS A 15 34.01 27.92 -37.64
CA LYS A 15 34.38 27.00 -36.54
C LYS A 15 34.76 25.61 -37.05
N LYS A 16 34.14 25.13 -38.12
CA LYS A 16 34.50 23.86 -38.77
C LYS A 16 35.92 23.90 -39.33
N ALA A 17 36.30 24.97 -40.02
CA ALA A 17 37.66 25.12 -40.55
C ALA A 17 38.72 25.18 -39.43
N GLU A 18 38.42 25.85 -38.31
CA GLU A 18 39.30 25.91 -37.14
C GLU A 18 39.55 24.52 -36.55
N TYR A 19 38.49 23.72 -36.34
CA TYR A 19 38.63 22.37 -35.81
C TYR A 19 39.29 21.40 -36.80
N GLU A 20 38.99 21.46 -38.10
CA GLU A 20 39.67 20.64 -39.13
C GLU A 20 41.18 20.91 -39.18
N ALA A 21 41.62 22.16 -38.97
CA ALA A 21 43.04 22.50 -38.90
C ALA A 21 43.73 21.90 -37.65
N ILE A 22 43.02 21.88 -36.51
CA ILE A 22 43.52 21.30 -35.26
C ILE A 22 43.61 19.78 -35.39
N THR A 23 42.61 19.11 -35.96
CA THR A 23 42.61 17.65 -36.11
C THR A 23 43.55 17.15 -37.19
N SER A 24 43.84 17.98 -38.20
CA SER A 24 44.94 17.72 -39.14
C SER A 24 46.31 17.71 -38.44
N THR A 25 46.44 18.32 -37.27
CA THR A 25 47.68 18.38 -36.48
C THR A 25 47.68 17.33 -35.36
N ASP A 26 46.53 17.08 -34.75
CA ASP A 26 46.33 16.10 -33.69
C ASP A 26 45.47 14.93 -34.20
N SER A 27 46.14 13.91 -34.72
CA SER A 27 45.55 12.67 -35.31
C SER A 27 44.66 11.87 -34.34
N SER A 28 44.50 12.32 -33.09
CA SER A 28 43.74 11.63 -32.04
C SER A 28 42.25 12.01 -32.02
N VAL A 29 41.81 13.01 -32.78
CA VAL A 29 40.45 13.54 -32.71
C VAL A 29 39.56 12.94 -33.82
N ASN A 30 38.58 12.13 -33.42
CA ASN A 30 37.60 11.51 -34.32
C ASN A 30 36.66 12.57 -34.94
N LEU A 31 36.56 12.61 -36.28
CA LEU A 31 35.79 13.60 -37.06
C LEU A 31 34.30 13.69 -36.65
N GLU A 32 33.68 12.56 -36.28
CA GLU A 32 32.27 12.50 -35.84
C GLU A 32 31.99 13.23 -34.51
N ASN A 33 33.01 13.46 -33.68
CA ASN A 33 32.88 14.24 -32.44
C ASN A 33 32.94 15.76 -32.68
N ILE A 34 33.52 16.19 -33.81
CA ILE A 34 33.74 17.61 -34.11
C ILE A 34 32.43 18.30 -34.47
N ASP A 35 31.64 17.70 -35.38
CA ASP A 35 30.37 18.28 -35.82
C ASP A 35 29.39 18.43 -34.65
N ASN A 36 29.32 17.42 -33.76
CA ASN A 36 28.49 17.47 -32.55
C ASN A 36 28.94 18.55 -31.56
N ARG A 37 30.26 18.76 -31.42
CA ARG A 37 30.82 19.82 -30.57
C ARG A 37 30.54 21.21 -31.15
N ILE A 38 30.74 21.41 -32.45
CA ILE A 38 30.47 22.68 -33.14
C ILE A 38 29.00 23.05 -33.03
N ILE A 39 28.09 22.09 -33.25
CA ILE A 39 26.64 22.28 -33.09
C ILE A 39 26.32 22.72 -31.65
N THR A 40 26.96 22.12 -30.65
CA THR A 40 26.74 22.47 -29.23
C THR A 40 27.29 23.85 -28.89
N GLU A 41 28.48 24.23 -29.36
CA GLU A 41 29.07 25.54 -29.07
C GLU A 41 28.34 26.69 -29.79
N VAL A 42 27.87 26.47 -31.02
CA VAL A 42 27.23 27.52 -31.84
C VAL A 42 25.72 27.61 -31.58
N LEU A 43 25.02 26.48 -31.42
CA LEU A 43 23.55 26.43 -31.27
C LEU A 43 23.09 26.12 -29.84
N GLY A 44 23.94 25.51 -29.01
CA GLY A 44 23.63 25.14 -27.63
C GLY A 44 23.26 26.34 -26.74
N PRO A 45 23.98 27.48 -26.76
CA PRO A 45 23.65 28.63 -25.90
C PRO A 45 22.21 29.13 -26.06
N LYS A 46 21.63 28.98 -27.26
CA LYS A 46 20.25 29.38 -27.58
C LYS A 46 19.19 28.36 -27.15
N ARG A 47 19.58 27.11 -26.85
CA ARG A 47 18.68 26.04 -26.37
C ARG A 47 18.64 25.91 -24.86
N TYR A 48 19.71 26.28 -24.14
CA TYR A 48 19.76 26.22 -22.68
C TYR A 48 19.10 27.42 -21.96
N GLY A 49 18.66 28.45 -22.70
CA GLY A 49 17.90 29.58 -22.15
C GLY A 49 16.42 29.29 -21.87
N ARG A 50 15.90 28.11 -22.21
CA ARG A 50 14.52 27.73 -21.90
C ARG A 50 14.46 26.99 -20.55
N GLN A 51 14.38 27.80 -19.50
CA GLN A 51 13.74 27.55 -18.21
C GLN A 51 13.30 26.09 -17.97
N TYR A 52 14.07 25.38 -17.15
CA TYR A 52 13.70 24.09 -16.59
C TYR A 52 12.38 24.25 -15.80
N MET A 53 11.27 23.71 -16.32
CA MET A 53 9.98 23.66 -15.63
C MET A 53 10.08 22.75 -14.38
N PRO A 54 9.52 23.12 -13.22
CA PRO A 54 9.56 22.28 -12.01
C PRO A 54 8.42 21.25 -12.04
N SER A 55 8.30 20.46 -13.12
CA SER A 55 7.24 19.45 -13.23
C SER A 55 7.52 18.19 -12.39
N GLY A 56 8.80 17.95 -12.05
CA GLY A 56 9.20 16.81 -11.22
C GLY A 56 8.67 16.88 -9.78
N SER A 57 8.65 18.07 -9.17
CA SER A 57 8.19 18.26 -7.78
C SER A 57 6.68 18.09 -7.60
N GLN A 58 5.87 18.48 -8.61
CA GLN A 58 4.41 18.37 -8.53
C GLN A 58 3.95 16.91 -8.67
N ALA A 59 4.49 16.18 -9.65
CA ALA A 59 4.18 14.75 -9.83
C ALA A 59 4.60 13.93 -8.59
N GLN A 60 5.74 14.26 -7.98
CA GLN A 60 6.23 13.57 -6.79
C GLN A 60 5.37 13.87 -5.55
N ALA A 61 4.85 15.10 -5.41
CA ALA A 61 3.90 15.45 -4.36
C ALA A 61 2.56 14.72 -4.50
N GLU A 62 2.04 14.56 -5.72
CA GLU A 62 0.82 13.79 -5.98
C GLU A 62 1.01 12.30 -5.68
N VAL A 63 2.14 11.70 -6.07
CA VAL A 63 2.49 10.32 -5.71
C VAL A 63 2.53 10.15 -4.19
N GLN A 64 3.11 11.11 -3.46
CA GLN A 64 3.16 11.03 -2.00
C GLN A 64 1.78 11.16 -1.36
N ARG A 65 0.91 12.03 -1.88
CA ARG A 65 -0.49 12.13 -1.42
C ARG A 65 -1.25 10.83 -1.63
N LEU A 66 -1.12 10.22 -2.81
CA LEU A 66 -1.76 8.94 -3.12
C LEU A 66 -1.25 7.82 -2.19
N ARG A 67 0.06 7.76 -1.92
CA ARG A 67 0.63 6.81 -0.95
C ARG A 67 0.03 7.00 0.44
N ASN A 68 -0.09 8.24 0.91
CA ASN A 68 -0.67 8.53 2.21
C ASN A 68 -2.15 8.12 2.26
N GLN A 69 -2.93 8.37 1.21
CA GLN A 69 -4.33 7.94 1.11
C GLN A 69 -4.46 6.42 1.12
N ILE A 70 -3.63 5.71 0.36
CA ILE A 70 -3.61 4.24 0.34
C ILE A 70 -3.27 3.70 1.73
N ALA A 71 -2.27 4.27 2.41
CA ALA A 71 -1.90 3.86 3.77
C ALA A 71 -3.04 4.08 4.76
N GLN A 72 -3.75 5.21 4.69
CA GLN A 72 -4.92 5.48 5.53
C GLN A 72 -6.05 4.51 5.26
N MET A 73 -6.37 4.25 3.98
CA MET A 73 -7.37 3.26 3.61
C MET A 73 -7.00 1.87 4.14
N GLN A 74 -5.75 1.43 3.95
CA GLN A 74 -5.26 0.15 4.47
C GLN A 74 -5.38 0.06 5.99
N ALA A 75 -4.98 1.11 6.72
CA ALA A 75 -5.12 1.14 8.18
C ALA A 75 -6.59 0.99 8.60
N SER A 76 -7.51 1.74 7.96
CA SER A 76 -8.94 1.65 8.27
C SER A 76 -9.54 0.27 7.96
N THR A 77 -9.10 -0.37 6.86
CA THR A 77 -9.54 -1.72 6.51
C THR A 77 -9.05 -2.76 7.51
N VAL A 78 -7.78 -2.66 7.94
CA VAL A 78 -7.22 -3.56 8.95
C VAL A 78 -7.95 -3.41 10.28
N GLU A 79 -8.26 -2.18 10.70
CA GLU A 79 -9.02 -1.91 11.92
C GLU A 79 -10.42 -2.51 11.86
N GLN A 80 -11.14 -2.34 10.74
CA GLN A 80 -12.45 -2.96 10.54
C GLN A 80 -12.40 -4.50 10.58
N ILE A 81 -11.36 -5.11 9.98
CA ILE A 81 -11.17 -6.58 10.04
C ILE A 81 -10.95 -7.02 11.48
N ALA A 82 -10.11 -6.31 12.23
CA ALA A 82 -9.84 -6.63 13.64
C ALA A 82 -11.11 -6.50 14.50
N GLU A 83 -11.94 -5.47 14.27
CA GLU A 83 -13.22 -5.33 14.96
C GLU A 83 -14.18 -6.49 14.66
N VAL A 84 -14.29 -6.90 13.40
CA VAL A 84 -15.15 -8.02 13.01
C VAL A 84 -14.66 -9.32 13.64
N GLN A 85 -13.34 -9.57 13.60
CA GLN A 85 -12.74 -10.74 14.25
C GLN A 85 -13.02 -10.76 15.76
N LYS A 86 -12.87 -9.62 16.43
CA LYS A 86 -13.16 -9.50 17.86
C LYS A 86 -14.62 -9.79 18.18
N LYS A 87 -15.56 -9.22 17.41
CA LYS A 87 -17.01 -9.48 17.58
C LYS A 87 -17.35 -10.95 17.35
N TYR A 88 -16.69 -11.60 16.40
CA TYR A 88 -16.90 -13.02 16.14
C TYR A 88 -16.41 -13.89 17.31
N GLU A 89 -15.24 -13.60 17.86
CA GLU A 89 -14.70 -14.28 19.04
C GLU A 89 -15.61 -14.10 20.27
N GLU A 90 -16.08 -12.87 20.50
CA GLU A 90 -17.01 -12.54 21.59
C GLU A 90 -18.34 -13.31 21.45
N LEU A 91 -18.90 -13.36 20.24
CA LEU A 91 -20.13 -14.12 19.98
C LEU A 91 -19.92 -15.63 20.20
N GLN A 92 -18.78 -16.18 19.80
CA GLN A 92 -18.45 -17.58 20.09
C GLN A 92 -18.38 -17.86 21.60
N GLN A 93 -17.81 -16.94 22.37
CA GLN A 93 -17.73 -17.06 23.82
C GLN A 93 -19.12 -16.96 24.47
N GLN A 94 -19.96 -16.03 24.02
CA GLN A 94 -21.34 -15.91 24.51
C GLN A 94 -22.14 -17.17 24.27
N LEU A 95 -22.08 -17.74 23.06
CA LEU A 95 -22.80 -18.99 22.75
C LEU A 95 -22.31 -20.17 23.58
N ARG A 96 -20.99 -20.27 23.84
CA ARG A 96 -20.44 -21.30 24.74
C ARG A 96 -20.92 -21.12 26.17
N ALA A 97 -20.94 -19.89 26.67
CA ALA A 97 -21.40 -19.59 28.02
C ALA A 97 -22.90 -19.89 28.17
N GLU A 98 -23.72 -19.47 27.21
CA GLU A 98 -25.16 -19.74 27.20
C GLU A 98 -25.47 -21.23 27.12
N ALA A 99 -24.73 -21.98 26.29
CA ALA A 99 -24.86 -23.43 26.23
C ALA A 99 -24.51 -24.11 27.56
N ALA A 100 -23.42 -23.70 28.21
CA ALA A 100 -23.01 -24.23 29.51
C ALA A 100 -24.03 -23.90 30.61
N GLU A 101 -24.58 -22.69 30.61
CA GLU A 101 -25.62 -22.29 31.56
C GLU A 101 -26.90 -23.12 31.36
N ARG A 102 -27.31 -23.33 30.11
CA ARG A 102 -28.48 -24.14 29.77
C ARG A 102 -28.29 -25.62 30.14
N GLU A 103 -27.10 -26.17 29.93
CA GLU A 103 -26.75 -27.53 30.33
C GLU A 103 -26.79 -27.68 31.86
N ALA A 104 -26.18 -26.74 32.58
CA ALA A 104 -26.21 -26.72 34.05
C ALA A 104 -27.65 -26.63 34.59
N ALA A 105 -28.48 -25.77 33.99
CA ALA A 105 -29.89 -25.63 34.37
C ALA A 105 -30.70 -26.91 34.10
N ALA A 106 -30.43 -27.61 32.99
CA ALA A 106 -31.08 -28.88 32.68
C ALA A 106 -30.66 -29.97 33.67
N ALA A 107 -29.36 -30.11 33.95
CA ALA A 107 -28.84 -31.07 34.90
C ALA A 107 -29.40 -30.84 36.33
N ALA A 108 -29.53 -29.58 36.75
CA ALA A 108 -30.13 -29.24 38.03
C ALA A 108 -31.61 -29.68 38.11
N ARG A 109 -32.39 -29.44 37.04
CA ARG A 109 -33.80 -29.88 36.98
C ARG A 109 -33.93 -31.40 36.99
N GLU A 110 -33.08 -32.12 36.28
CA GLU A 110 -33.07 -33.58 36.30
C GLU A 110 -32.70 -34.14 37.67
N ALA A 111 -31.68 -33.56 38.32
CA ALA A 111 -31.28 -33.96 39.67
C ALA A 111 -32.40 -33.72 40.70
N GLU A 112 -33.10 -32.59 40.60
CA GLU A 112 -34.24 -32.28 41.47
C GLU A 112 -35.41 -33.27 41.22
N ALA A 113 -35.74 -33.55 39.96
CA ALA A 113 -36.76 -34.52 39.61
C ALA A 113 -36.42 -35.94 40.11
N ALA A 114 -35.16 -36.35 39.99
CA ALA A 114 -34.68 -37.63 40.49
C ALA A 114 -34.74 -37.69 42.03
N ALA A 115 -34.35 -36.62 42.72
CA ALA A 115 -34.42 -36.53 44.19
C ALA A 115 -35.87 -36.63 44.68
N MET A 116 -36.80 -35.92 44.04
CA MET A 116 -38.23 -36.01 44.35
C MET A 116 -38.78 -37.42 44.11
N ALA A 117 -38.39 -38.08 43.02
CA ALA A 117 -38.82 -39.45 42.74
C ALA A 117 -38.31 -40.44 43.82
N VAL A 118 -37.04 -40.30 44.23
CA VAL A 118 -36.46 -41.12 45.31
C VAL A 118 -37.19 -40.90 46.63
N GLU A 119 -37.50 -39.64 47.00
CA GLU A 119 -38.27 -39.37 48.22
C GLU A 119 -39.68 -39.99 48.17
N GLN A 120 -40.37 -39.91 47.02
CA GLN A 120 -41.70 -40.50 46.87
C GLN A 120 -41.66 -42.02 46.98
N SER A 121 -40.68 -42.68 46.37
CA SER A 121 -40.48 -44.12 46.52
C SER A 121 -40.26 -44.52 47.98
N ARG A 122 -39.41 -43.79 48.71
CA ARG A 122 -39.19 -44.06 50.15
C ARG A 122 -40.46 -43.93 50.98
N LYS A 123 -41.25 -42.88 50.76
CA LYS A 123 -42.54 -42.69 51.45
C LYS A 123 -43.52 -43.83 51.16
N TYR A 124 -43.56 -44.30 49.92
CA TYR A 124 -44.39 -45.43 49.52
C TYR A 124 -43.95 -46.73 50.22
N ASP A 125 -42.65 -47.01 50.24
CA ASP A 125 -42.09 -48.21 50.88
C ASP A 125 -42.32 -48.21 52.40
N GLU A 126 -42.20 -47.05 53.06
CA GLU A 126 -42.52 -46.89 54.49
C GLU A 126 -44.00 -47.16 54.79
N LEU A 127 -44.92 -46.66 53.96
CA LEU A 127 -46.35 -46.92 54.11
C LEU A 127 -46.69 -48.40 53.94
N GLN A 128 -46.04 -49.10 53.00
CA GLN A 128 -46.22 -50.55 52.80
C GLN A 128 -45.79 -51.36 54.03
N LEU A 129 -44.68 -50.98 54.68
CA LEU A 129 -44.21 -51.64 55.90
C LEU A 129 -45.15 -51.47 57.10
N GLN A 130 -45.86 -50.33 57.21
CA GLN A 130 -46.82 -50.09 58.30
C GLN A 130 -48.12 -50.90 58.19
N LEU A 131 -48.42 -51.45 57.01
CA LEU A 131 -49.64 -52.22 56.74
C LEU A 131 -49.45 -53.75 56.88
N GLN A 132 -48.24 -54.22 57.21
CA GLN A 132 -47.92 -55.62 57.52
C GLN A 132 -48.04 -55.90 59.02
#